data_AF-A0A645F3I9-F1
#
_entry.id   AF-A0A645F3I9-F1
#
_cell.length_a   1.000
_cell.length_b   1.000
_cell.length_c   1.000
_cell.angle_alpha   90.00
_cell.angle_beta   90.00
_cell.angle_gamma   90.00
#
_symmetry.space_group_name_H-M   'P 1'
#
loop_
_entity.id
_entity.type
_entity.pdbx_description
1 polymer ?
#
loop_
_entity_poly.entity_id
_entity_poly.type
_entity_poly.pdbx_seq_one_letter_code
_entity_poly.pdbx_strand_id
1 'polypeptide(L)' 'MNIDQLRTKIEEICTELNTSELEPKTRIKLENELEQACISYYKLRKVSA' A
#
# COMPACT_ATOMS: atom_id res chain seq x y z
N MET A 1 12.26 -3.60 3.09
CA MET A 1 11.66 -2.77 2.02
C MET A 1 12.16 -1.35 2.22
N ASN A 2 12.76 -0.74 1.20
CA ASN A 2 13.15 0.68 1.27
C ASN A 2 11.95 1.58 0.93
N ILE A 3 12.13 2.89 1.07
CA ILE A 3 11.06 3.88 0.83
C ILE A 3 10.52 3.81 -0.61
N ASP A 4 11.38 3.60 -1.61
CA ASP A 4 10.97 3.57 -3.01
C ASP A 4 10.15 2.31 -3.35
N GLN A 5 10.52 1.17 -2.78
CA GLN A 5 9.74 -0.07 -2.87
C GLN A 5 8.37 0.07 -2.21
N LEU A 6 8.28 0.81 -1.08
CA LEU A 6 7.00 1.09 -0.43
C LEU A 6 6.11 2.01 -1.25
N ARG A 7 6.67 3.04 -1.90
CA ARG A 7 5.90 3.91 -2.80
C ARG A 7 5.33 3.13 -3.97
N THR A 8 6.18 2.34 -4.63
CA THR A 8 5.77 1.49 -5.76
C THR A 8 4.63 0.55 -5.35
N LYS A 9 4.77 -0.13 -4.21
CA LYS A 9 3.74 -1.03 -3.69
C LYS A 9 2.41 -0.31 -3.38
N ILE A 10 2.48 0.89 -2.79
CA ILE A 10 1.29 1.69 -2.51
C ILE A 10 0.59 2.07 -3.81
N GLU A 11 1.33 2.48 -4.84
CA GLU A 11 0.78 2.82 -6.15
C GLU A 11 0.12 1.62 -6.81
N GLU A 12 0.77 0.44 -6.81
CA GLU A 12 0.23 -0.80 -7.36
C GLU A 12 -1.11 -1.19 -6.71
N ILE A 13 -1.17 -1.18 -5.37
CA ILE A 13 -2.39 -1.53 -4.64
C ILE A 13 -3.50 -0.51 -4.92
N CYS A 14 -3.18 0.79 -4.95
CA CYS A 14 -4.13 1.84 -5.31
C CYS A 14 -4.66 1.67 -6.74
N THR A 15 -3.80 1.32 -7.70
CA THR A 15 -4.24 1.02 -9.07
C THR A 15 -5.20 -0.15 -9.07
N GLU A 16 -4.82 -1.26 -8.45
CA GLU A 16 -5.64 -2.48 -8.45
C GLU A 16 -7.00 -2.29 -7.77
N LEU A 17 -7.06 -1.52 -6.68
CA LEU A 17 -8.32 -1.16 -6.01
C LEU A 17 -9.25 -0.28 -6.87
N ASN A 18 -8.69 0.53 -7.77
CA ASN A 18 -9.43 1.48 -8.62
C ASN A 18 -9.80 0.91 -9.99
N THR A 19 -9.02 -0.03 -10.53
CA THR A 19 -9.20 -0.54 -11.90
C THR A 19 -9.92 -1.89 -11.96
N SER A 20 -9.88 -2.67 -10.88
CA SER A 20 -10.36 -4.05 -10.89
C SER A 20 -11.70 -4.18 -10.19
N GLU A 21 -12.63 -4.93 -10.81
CA GLU A 21 -13.80 -5.46 -10.11
C GLU A 21 -13.33 -6.60 -9.20
N LEU A 22 -12.96 -6.24 -7.98
CA LEU A 22 -12.46 -7.16 -6.97
C LEU A 22 -13.61 -7.75 -6.18
N GLU A 23 -13.53 -9.05 -5.88
CA GLU A 23 -14.40 -9.65 -4.88
C GLU A 23 -14.25 -8.91 -3.54
N PRO A 24 -15.34 -8.74 -2.76
CA PRO A 24 -15.30 -7.96 -1.51
C PRO A 24 -14.19 -8.38 -0.54
N LYS A 25 -13.92 -9.68 -0.44
CA LYS A 25 -12.86 -10.23 0.40
C LYS A 25 -11.46 -9.81 -0.07
N THR A 26 -11.24 -9.80 -1.38
CA THR A 26 -9.96 -9.41 -1.98
C THR A 26 -9.74 -7.90 -1.83
N ARG A 27 -10.79 -7.10 -2.02
CA ARG A 27 -10.76 -5.65 -1.76
C ARG A 27 -10.36 -5.35 -0.31
N ILE A 28 -11.03 -5.95 0.68
CA ILE A 28 -10.69 -5.74 2.10
C ILE A 28 -9.25 -6.12 2.40
N LYS A 29 -8.75 -7.22 1.83
CA LYS A 29 -7.36 -7.63 2.00
C LYS A 29 -6.38 -6.59 1.44
N LEU A 30 -6.65 -6.07 0.24
CA LEU A 30 -5.84 -5.04 -0.40
C LEU A 30 -5.89 -3.71 0.35
N GLU A 31 -7.06 -3.30 0.86
CA GLU A 31 -7.21 -2.11 1.69
C GLU A 31 -6.40 -2.21 3.00
N ASN A 32 -6.44 -3.37 3.66
CA ASN A 32 -5.60 -3.63 4.83
C ASN A 32 -4.11 -3.60 4.49
N GLU A 33 -3.73 -4.19 3.35
CA GLU A 33 -2.33 -4.19 2.89
C GLU A 33 -1.84 -2.77 2.56
N LEU A 34 -2.70 -1.95 1.95
CA LEU A 34 -2.45 -0.54 1.67
C LEU A 34 -2.23 0.25 2.96
N GLU A 35 -3.09 0.07 3.96
CA GLU A 35 -2.97 0.75 5.26
C GLU A 35 -1.61 0.44 5.90
N GLN A 36 -1.25 -0.85 5.96
CA GLN A 36 0.03 -1.27 6.55
C GLN A 36 1.22 -0.71 5.76
N ALA A 37 1.16 -0.70 4.43
CA ALA A 37 2.21 -0.12 3.59
C ALA A 37 2.38 1.39 3.85
N CYS A 38 1.28 2.15 3.94
CA CYS A 38 1.30 3.57 4.27
C CYS A 38 1.90 3.85 5.66
N ILE A 39 1.55 3.05 6.67
CA ILE A 39 2.12 3.16 8.03
C ILE A 39 3.63 2.88 7.99
N SER A 40 4.06 1.82 7.30
CA SER A 40 5.48 1.48 7.15
C SER A 40 6.26 2.58 6.42
N TYR A 41 5.69 3.16 5.37
CA TYR A 41 6.28 4.29 4.64
C TYR A 41 6.52 5.49 5.57
N TYR A 42 5.50 5.89 6.33
CA TYR A 42 5.62 7.01 7.26
C TYR A 42 6.67 6.75 8.34
N LYS A 43 6.69 5.54 8.93
CA LYS A 43 7.69 5.15 9.93
C LYS A 43 9.11 5.26 9.39
N LEU A 44 9.37 4.74 8.20
CA LEU A 44 10.70 4.79 7.57
C LEU A 44 11.11 6.21 7.21
N ARG A 45 10.18 7.04 6.73
CA ARG A 45 10.44 8.44 6.41
C ARG A 45 10.83 9.25 7.66
N LYS A 46 10.22 8.98 8.81
CA LYS A 46 10.57 9.63 10.08
C LYS A 46 11.94 9.23 10.62
N VAL A 47 12.37 7.99 10.37
CA VAL A 47 13.68 7.48 10.82
C VAL A 47 14.81 7.93 9.88
N SER A 48 14.49 8.20 8.62
CA SER A 48 15.45 8.59 7.58
C SER A 48 15.56 10.12 7.38
N ALA A 49 14.90 10.92 8.23
CA ALA A 49 14.87 12.38 8.20
C ALA A 49 15.53 12.96 9.44
#